data_AF-A0A8J2JRG4-F1
#
_entry.id   AF-A0A8J2JRG4-F1
#
_cell.length_a   1.000
_cell.length_b   1.000
_cell.length_c   1.000
_cell.angle_alpha   90.00
_cell.angle_beta   90.00
_cell.angle_gamma   90.00
#
_symmetry.space_group_name_H-M   'P 1'
#
loop_
_entity.id
_entity.type
_entity.pdbx_description
1 polymer ?
#
loop_
_entity_poly.entity_id
_entity_poly.type
_entity_poly.pdbx_seq_one_letter_code
_entity_poly.pdbx_strand_id
1 'polypeptide(L)'
;MYVIVEFSGEPKVYSVIPSENIIDGSIRGSVKSHLGKKLKISWGKRHYDVTLRYNGTKKQMDKLCDDLAIKAAEMDDKSKENVTTATADVSKKSNKRKQEQIGRSKSIVSVLNKRTKRQVTPNENIE
;
A
#
# COMPACT_ATOMS: atom_id res chain seq x y z
N MET A 1 12.32 -12.86 -13.85
CA MET A 1 10.95 -13.15 -14.34
C MET A 1 9.98 -12.17 -13.68
N TYR A 2 8.90 -11.78 -14.36
CA TYR A 2 7.90 -10.85 -13.81
C TYR A 2 6.55 -11.54 -13.66
N VAL A 3 5.76 -11.05 -12.71
CA VAL A 3 4.43 -11.58 -12.41
C VAL A 3 3.42 -10.44 -12.26
N ILE A 4 2.18 -10.70 -12.67
CA ILE A 4 1.05 -9.83 -12.38
C ILE A 4 0.39 -10.32 -11.09
N VAL A 5 0.29 -9.41 -10.14
CA VAL A 5 -0.40 -9.63 -8.87
C VAL A 5 -1.64 -8.74 -8.78
N GLU A 6 -2.70 -9.30 -8.21
CA GLU A 6 -3.93 -8.58 -7.88
C GLU A 6 -3.98 -8.36 -6.37
N PHE A 7 -4.12 -7.11 -5.94
CA PHE A 7 -4.25 -6.78 -4.52
C PHE A 7 -5.64 -7.12 -4.01
N SER A 8 -5.70 -7.70 -2.81
CA SER A 8 -6.96 -8.02 -2.16
C SER A 8 -7.63 -6.74 -1.65
N GLY A 9 -8.55 -6.16 -2.42
CA GLY A 9 -9.29 -4.95 -2.05
C GLY A 9 -10.11 -4.39 -3.21
N GLU A 10 -11.09 -3.55 -2.90
CA GLU A 10 -11.80 -2.71 -3.88
C GLU A 10 -11.25 -1.27 -3.82
N PRO A 11 -10.91 -0.65 -4.96
CA PRO A 11 -11.00 -1.16 -6.33
C PRO A 11 -9.95 -2.24 -6.62
N LYS A 12 -10.20 -3.08 -7.62
CA LYS A 12 -9.23 -4.11 -8.05
C LYS A 12 -7.99 -3.43 -8.63
N VAL A 13 -6.86 -3.60 -7.95
CA VAL A 13 -5.56 -3.06 -8.39
C VAL A 13 -4.67 -4.19 -8.84
N TYR A 14 -4.09 -4.04 -10.04
CA TYR A 14 -3.08 -4.93 -10.59
C TYR A 14 -1.71 -4.25 -10.58
N SER A 15 -0.66 -5.03 -10.36
CA SER A 15 0.70 -4.53 -10.48
C SER A 15 1.64 -5.59 -11.03
N VAL A 16 2.63 -5.13 -11.79
CA VAL A 16 3.73 -5.96 -12.29
C VAL A 16 4.88 -5.89 -11.30
N ILE A 17 5.25 -7.04 -10.74
CA ILE A 17 6.37 -7.13 -9.79
C ILE A 17 7.39 -8.18 -10.27
N PRO A 18 8.67 -8.02 -9.92
CA PRO A 18 9.64 -9.09 -10.10
C PRO A 18 9.29 -10.27 -9.17
N SER A 19 9.47 -11.50 -9.65
CA SER A 19 9.20 -12.71 -8.86
C SER A 19 10.02 -12.78 -7.57
N GLU A 20 11.16 -12.09 -7.52
CA GLU A 20 12.04 -11.99 -6.35
C GLU A 20 11.36 -11.38 -5.11
N ASN A 21 10.32 -10.56 -5.30
CA ASN A 21 9.58 -9.91 -4.22
C ASN A 21 8.56 -10.83 -3.52
N ILE A 22 8.39 -12.07 -4.01
CA ILE A 22 7.57 -13.08 -3.35
C ILE A 22 8.34 -13.58 -2.12
N ILE A 23 7.70 -13.55 -0.96
CA ILE A 23 8.36 -13.87 0.32
C ILE A 23 8.74 -15.35 0.37
N ASP A 24 7.83 -16.21 -0.08
CA ASP A 24 8.02 -17.66 -0.09
C ASP A 24 9.00 -18.08 -1.20
N GLY A 25 10.15 -18.63 -0.79
CA GLY A 25 11.17 -19.16 -1.70
C GLY A 25 10.68 -20.35 -2.53
N SER A 26 9.79 -21.18 -1.98
CA SER A 26 9.24 -22.35 -2.67
C SER A 26 8.36 -21.94 -3.85
N ILE A 27 7.61 -20.85 -3.67
CA ILE A 27 6.77 -20.27 -4.72
C ILE A 27 7.63 -19.61 -5.81
N ARG A 28 8.76 -18.99 -5.45
CA ARG A 28 9.70 -18.39 -6.43
C ARG A 28 10.23 -19.39 -7.45
N GLY A 29 10.51 -20.63 -7.03
CA GLY A 29 10.95 -21.70 -7.94
C GLY A 29 9.82 -22.25 -8.82
N SER A 30 8.57 -22.16 -8.36
CA SER A 30 7.41 -22.81 -8.98
C SER A 30 6.24 -21.87 -9.22
N VAL A 31 6.51 -20.64 -9.68
CA VAL A 31 5.50 -19.58 -9.85
C VAL A 31 4.33 -20.02 -10.75
N LYS A 32 4.61 -20.78 -11.82
CA LYS A 32 3.57 -21.29 -12.73
C LYS A 32 2.54 -22.17 -12.02
N SER A 33 2.96 -22.95 -11.02
CA SER A 33 2.10 -23.87 -10.25
C SER A 33 1.25 -23.15 -9.19
N HIS A 34 1.44 -21.83 -9.05
CA HIS A 34 0.77 -21.00 -8.04
C HIS A 34 -0.10 -19.91 -8.67
N LEU A 35 -0.30 -19.93 -9.99
CA LEU A 35 -1.25 -19.05 -10.66
C LEU A 35 -2.66 -19.26 -10.06
N GLY A 36 -3.36 -18.16 -9.77
CA GLY A 36 -4.68 -18.13 -9.14
C GLY A 36 -4.66 -18.28 -7.61
N LYS A 37 -3.50 -18.54 -6.98
CA LYS A 37 -3.41 -18.68 -5.52
C LYS A 37 -3.15 -17.35 -4.84
N LYS A 38 -3.66 -17.21 -3.61
CA LYS A 38 -3.32 -16.11 -2.71
C LYS A 38 -1.92 -16.33 -2.13
N LEU A 39 -1.12 -15.29 -2.14
CA LEU A 39 0.26 -15.29 -1.65
C LEU A 39 0.62 -13.96 -1.01
N LYS A 40 1.71 -13.94 -0.24
CA LYS A 40 2.24 -12.73 0.36
C LYS A 40 3.48 -12.24 -0.39
N ILE A 41 3.47 -10.97 -0.75
CA ILE A 41 4.62 -10.27 -1.33
C ILE A 41 5.18 -9.26 -0.34
N SER A 42 6.48 -9.02 -0.42
CA SER A 42 7.14 -7.92 0.28
C SER A 42 7.40 -6.79 -0.70
N TRP A 43 6.93 -5.59 -0.38
CA TRP A 43 7.27 -4.39 -1.13
C TRP A 43 7.82 -3.35 -0.15
N GLY A 44 9.13 -3.12 -0.20
CA GLY A 44 9.83 -2.35 0.81
C GLY A 44 9.72 -3.02 2.18
N LYS A 45 9.23 -2.28 3.17
CA LYS A 45 9.02 -2.77 4.55
C LYS A 45 7.61 -3.34 4.81
N ARG A 46 6.75 -3.36 3.79
CA ARG A 46 5.35 -3.75 3.92
C ARG A 46 5.09 -5.09 3.24
N HIS A 47 4.11 -5.79 3.77
CA HIS A 47 3.67 -7.09 3.29
C HIS A 47 2.23 -6.96 2.79
N TYR A 48 1.94 -7.57 1.65
CA TYR A 48 0.63 -7.49 1.01
C TYR A 48 0.13 -8.88 0.64
N ASP A 49 -1.14 -9.14 0.92
CA ASP A 49 -1.85 -10.33 0.46
C ASP A 49 -2.39 -10.08 -0.97
N VAL A 50 -1.86 -10.84 -1.91
CA VAL A 50 -2.14 -10.68 -3.33
C VAL A 50 -2.48 -12.02 -3.98
N THR A 51 -3.20 -11.98 -5.10
CA THR A 51 -3.47 -13.16 -5.92
C THR A 51 -2.59 -13.13 -7.14
N LEU A 52 -1.88 -14.23 -7.42
CA LEU A 52 -1.07 -14.34 -8.63
C LEU A 52 -1.97 -14.57 -9.84
N ARG A 53 -1.83 -13.77 -10.91
CA ARG A 53 -2.66 -13.94 -12.11
C ARG A 53 -1.88 -14.48 -13.29
N TYR A 54 -0.73 -13.88 -13.60
CA TYR A 54 0.08 -14.21 -14.77
C TYR A 54 1.58 -14.13 -14.46
N ASN A 55 2.39 -14.79 -15.28
CA ASN A 55 3.85 -14.72 -15.22
C ASN A 55 4.47 -14.66 -16.62
N GLY A 56 5.62 -14.01 -16.76
CA GLY A 56 6.34 -13.95 -18.03
C GLY A 56 7.44 -12.90 -18.08
N THR A 57 7.65 -12.36 -19.29
CA THR A 57 8.61 -11.27 -19.53
C THR A 57 7.99 -9.92 -19.19
N LYS A 58 8.82 -8.94 -18.78
CA LYS A 58 8.35 -7.62 -18.35
C LYS A 58 7.43 -6.95 -19.37
N LYS A 59 7.89 -6.86 -20.63
CA LYS A 59 7.14 -6.20 -21.73
C LYS A 59 5.76 -6.80 -21.98
N GLN A 60 5.61 -8.12 -21.82
CA GLN A 60 4.32 -8.80 -21.98
C GLN A 60 3.41 -8.53 -20.78
N MET A 61 3.97 -8.55 -19.57
CA MET A 61 3.21 -8.32 -18.34
C MET A 61 2.75 -6.86 -18.22
N ASP A 62 3.55 -5.88 -18.64
CA ASP A 62 3.16 -4.47 -18.60
C ASP A 62 1.88 -4.24 -19.44
N LYS A 63 1.86 -4.72 -20.69
CA LYS A 63 0.67 -4.63 -21.56
C LYS A 63 -0.56 -5.34 -20.98
N LEU A 64 -0.38 -6.58 -20.51
CA LEU A 64 -1.48 -7.35 -19.93
C LEU A 64 -2.00 -6.72 -18.63
N CYS A 65 -1.14 -6.08 -17.84
CA CYS A 65 -1.53 -5.39 -16.63
C CYS A 65 -2.42 -4.18 -16.95
N ASP A 66 -2.05 -3.41 -17.97
CA ASP A 66 -2.86 -2.28 -18.45
C ASP A 66 -4.22 -2.76 -18.95
N ASP A 67 -4.26 -3.82 -19.78
CA ASP A 67 -5.51 -4.42 -20.27
C ASP A 67 -6.43 -4.90 -19.14
N LEU A 68 -5.86 -5.49 -18.09
CA LEU A 68 -6.62 -5.96 -16.91
C LEU A 68 -7.15 -4.80 -16.07
N ALA A 69 -6.36 -3.73 -15.93
CA ALA A 69 -6.79 -2.54 -15.20
C ALA A 69 -7.94 -1.83 -15.93
N ILE A 70 -7.86 -1.70 -17.27
CA ILE A 70 -8.94 -1.13 -18.09
C ILE A 70 -10.22 -1.97 -17.97
N LYS A 71 -10.12 -3.29 -18.15
CA LYS A 71 -11.28 -4.20 -18.03
C LYS A 71 -11.92 -4.16 -16.64
N ALA A 72 -11.12 -4.02 -15.58
CA ALA A 72 -11.66 -3.90 -14.23
C ALA A 72 -12.43 -2.58 -14.06
N ALA A 73 -11.88 -1.46 -14.53
CA ALA A 73 -12.55 -0.17 -14.50
C ALA A 73 -13.88 -0.18 -15.27
N GLU A 74 -13.92 -0.75 -16.48
CA GLU A 74 -15.14 -0.87 -17.29
C GLU A 74 -16.23 -1.73 -16.63
N MET A 75 -15.85 -2.74 -15.85
CA MET A 75 -16.81 -3.57 -15.11
C MET A 75 -17.37 -2.87 -13.88
N ASP A 76 -16.58 -2.01 -13.21
CA ASP A 76 -17.04 -1.26 -12.04
C ASP A 76 -18.08 -0.18 -12.42
N ASP A 77 -17.97 0.45 -13.59
CA ASP A 77 -18.95 1.46 -14.06
C ASP A 77 -20.31 0.86 -14.44
N LYS A 78 -20.36 -0.36 -15.00
CA LYS A 78 -21.63 -1.02 -15.37
C LYS A 78 -22.47 -1.46 -14.16
N SER A 79 -21.91 -1.47 -12.96
CA SER A 79 -22.63 -1.82 -11.73
C SER A 79 -23.37 -0.64 -11.09
N LYS A 80 -23.21 0.59 -11.60
CA LYS A 80 -23.84 1.80 -11.05
C LYS A 80 -25.07 2.31 -11.82
N GLU A 81 -25.45 1.69 -12.93
CA GLU A 81 -26.57 2.15 -13.77
C GLU A 81 -27.95 1.54 -13.44
N ASN A 82 -28.09 0.84 -12.31
CA ASN A 82 -29.39 0.41 -11.77
C ASN A 82 -29.66 1.04 -10.39
N VAL A 83 -29.76 2.36 -10.32
CA VAL A 83 -30.50 3.02 -9.23
C VAL A 83 -31.56 3.90 -9.87
N THR A 84 -32.72 3.27 -10.09
CA THR A 84 -33.97 3.91 -10.47
C THR A 84 -34.35 4.95 -9.41
N THR A 85 -34.74 6.11 -9.90
CA THR A 85 -35.41 7.21 -9.23
C THR A 85 -36.44 6.75 -8.18
N ALA A 86 -36.24 7.15 -6.93
CA ALA A 86 -37.33 7.41 -5.99
C ALA A 86 -36.93 8.54 -5.03
N THR A 87 -37.51 9.71 -5.26
CA THR A 87 -37.53 10.86 -4.36
C THR A 87 -38.03 10.48 -2.96
N ALA A 88 -37.26 10.81 -1.91
CA ALA A 88 -37.81 11.05 -0.59
C ALA A 88 -36.88 11.97 0.22
N ASP A 89 -37.37 13.18 0.40
CA ASP A 89 -36.96 14.25 1.30
C ASP A 89 -36.68 13.75 2.73
N VAL A 90 -35.45 13.89 3.26
CA VAL A 90 -35.21 14.02 4.73
C VAL A 90 -33.88 14.74 5.03
N SER A 91 -34.03 15.99 5.47
CA SER A 91 -33.37 16.64 6.62
C SER A 91 -31.84 16.58 6.79
N LYS A 92 -31.23 17.76 6.65
CA LYS A 92 -29.90 18.11 7.17
C LYS A 92 -29.91 18.04 8.70
N LYS A 93 -29.12 17.14 9.31
CA LYS A 93 -28.69 17.32 10.70
C LYS A 93 -27.21 16.97 10.87
N SER A 94 -26.43 18.03 10.97
CA SER A 94 -25.00 18.05 11.27
C SER A 94 -24.73 17.49 12.67
N ASN A 95 -24.03 16.37 12.75
CA ASN A 95 -23.50 15.87 14.03
C ASN A 95 -22.06 16.37 14.24
N LYS A 96 -21.98 17.55 14.86
CA LYS A 96 -20.78 18.12 15.47
C LYS A 96 -20.43 17.30 16.71
N ARG A 97 -19.48 16.36 16.60
CA ARG A 97 -18.95 15.63 17.75
C ARG A 97 -17.98 16.52 18.53
N LYS A 98 -18.45 16.99 19.69
CA LYS A 98 -17.63 17.50 20.79
C LYS A 98 -16.64 16.42 21.25
N GLN A 99 -15.37 16.77 21.39
CA GLN A 99 -14.50 16.14 22.38
C GLN A 99 -14.13 17.23 23.39
N GLU A 100 -14.81 17.16 24.54
CA GLU A 100 -14.48 17.96 25.71
C GLU A 100 -13.21 17.41 26.35
N GLN A 101 -12.26 18.32 26.43
CA GLN A 101 -11.15 18.46 27.36
C GLN A 101 -11.46 18.00 28.79
N ILE A 102 -10.59 17.18 29.39
CA ILE A 102 -10.08 17.19 30.78
C ILE A 102 -8.81 16.31 30.71
N GLY A 103 -7.59 16.69 31.08
CA GLY A 103 -7.14 17.73 31.99
C GLY A 103 -6.37 17.08 33.15
N ARG A 104 -5.03 17.11 33.08
CA ARG A 104 -4.04 17.00 34.18
C ARG A 104 -2.64 17.03 33.56
N SER A 105 -2.12 18.19 33.14
CA SER A 105 -1.51 19.29 33.93
C SER A 105 -0.23 18.92 34.66
N LYS A 106 0.79 19.76 34.38
CA LYS A 106 2.09 19.98 35.03
C LYS A 106 3.21 19.07 34.48
N SER A 107 4.39 19.57 34.09
CA SER A 107 4.99 20.90 34.31
C SER A 107 6.37 20.95 33.64
N ILE A 108 6.74 22.13 33.13
CA ILE A 108 8.10 22.73 33.15
C ILE A 108 9.21 21.92 32.43
N VAL A 109 9.68 22.45 31.29
CA VAL A 109 11.06 22.89 31.04
C VAL A 109 11.08 23.30 29.55
N SER A 110 10.80 24.59 29.32
CA SER A 110 11.55 25.37 28.34
C SER A 110 13.04 25.24 28.67
N VAL A 111 13.92 25.13 27.66
CA VAL A 111 15.41 24.92 27.70
C VAL A 111 15.70 23.61 26.95
N LEU A 112 16.42 23.53 25.83
CA LEU A 112 17.45 24.42 25.34
C LEU A 112 17.72 24.11 23.86
N ASN A 113 17.66 25.16 23.07
CA ASN A 113 18.32 25.27 21.79
C ASN A 113 19.84 25.11 22.05
N LYS A 114 20.44 23.96 21.73
CA LYS A 114 21.91 23.82 21.71
C LYS A 114 22.36 23.27 20.36
N ARG A 115 22.67 24.24 19.50
CA ARG A 115 23.58 24.17 18.36
C ARG A 115 24.67 23.13 18.56
N THR A 116 24.72 22.22 17.61
CA THR A 116 25.91 21.55 17.09
C THR A 116 27.12 22.49 17.07
N LYS A 117 28.10 22.25 17.94
CA LYS A 117 29.50 22.55 17.66
C LYS A 117 30.22 21.22 17.53
N ARG A 118 30.73 20.99 16.32
CA ARG A 118 31.58 19.87 15.96
C ARG A 118 32.81 19.84 16.87
N GLN A 119 33.20 18.62 17.18
CA GLN A 119 34.41 18.24 17.88
C GLN A 119 35.67 18.62 17.09
N VAL A 120 36.69 19.09 17.80
CA VAL A 120 38.09 18.87 17.46
C VAL A 120 38.79 18.53 18.77
N THR A 121 39.10 17.26 18.98
CA THR A 121 40.01 16.81 20.04
C THR A 121 41.44 16.85 19.48
N PRO A 122 42.43 17.38 20.22
CA PRO A 122 43.82 17.18 19.88
C PRO A 122 44.22 15.74 20.27
N ASN A 123 44.84 15.00 19.34
CA ASN A 123 45.43 13.71 19.67
C ASN A 123 46.85 13.98 20.16
N GLU A 124 47.05 13.87 21.48
CA GLU A 124 48.37 13.74 22.09
C GLU A 124 48.93 12.32 21.85
N ASN A 125 50.25 12.30 21.68
CA ASN A 125 51.21 11.23 21.97
C ASN A 125 51.64 10.21 20.91
N ILE A 126 52.89 9.80 21.18
CA ILE A 126 53.75 8.74 20.63
C ILE A 126 54.74 9.33 19.61
N GLU A 127 56.06 9.41 19.83
CA GLU A 127 57.00 8.75 20.75
C GLU A 127 58.25 9.63 20.96
#